data_AF-A0A511TD10-F1
#
_entry.id   AF-A0A511TD10-F1
#
_cell.length_a   1.000
_cell.length_b   1.000
_cell.length_c   1.000
_cell.angle_alpha   90.00
_cell.angle_beta   90.00
_cell.angle_gamma   90.00
#
_symmetry.space_group_name_H-M   'P 1'
#
loop_
_entity.id
_entity.type
_entity.pdbx_description
1 polymer ?
#
loop_
_entity_poly.entity_id
_entity_poly.type
_entity_poly.pdbx_seq_one_letter_code
_entity_poly.pdbx_strand_id
1 'polypeptide(L)'
;MLVWFVSVIVVLIVVALVAFDLFMRSQYEPTLDAQRQDVVAHLDLFCREQEKLAADPWFHEPRPEGDAGPVLNAWVHWENPGPQMPADSPLQLPAHLKEKKTLEEWFAADPDLSSLRFEWMRELQRFDRWDIARNLPFRHAEPYNMMTAPVPNFIALLEWSKFRLLHGAKTGQPLEAARDVRHLAWLSYRTDTILGAMIANALLAQERKVHALMKQPPAGWTPMSQEQGDRMRAVFWASTSFSSIVAPVDVARKARSCGSAITRCTGLVEASNSARYLQPVAEPSYRAAYAELQKELATPCPTSMLTMLWERGVTIDDRQPTGGAIPEEPTWMRGLPRRHASKYIAGTLLAIGGPNIDLLKKLPQTPAAAAPGSAETQP
;
A
#
# COMPACT_ATOMS: atom_id res chain seq x y z
N MET A 1 37.20 -4.39 -52.32
CA MET A 1 35.73 -4.22 -52.39
C MET A 1 35.03 -4.84 -51.18
N LEU A 2 35.33 -6.10 -50.80
CA LEU A 2 34.73 -6.77 -49.64
C LEU A 2 34.86 -6.00 -48.31
N VAL A 3 36.06 -5.50 -47.98
CA VAL A 3 36.31 -4.74 -46.73
C VAL A 3 35.43 -3.50 -46.62
N TRP A 4 35.29 -2.73 -47.69
CA TRP A 4 34.42 -1.54 -47.73
C TRP A 4 32.95 -1.90 -47.54
N PHE A 5 32.49 -2.97 -48.18
CA PHE A 5 31.11 -3.44 -48.03
C PHE A 5 30.80 -3.90 -46.60
N VAL A 6 31.71 -4.67 -45.99
CA VAL A 6 31.59 -5.10 -44.58
C VAL A 6 31.58 -3.89 -43.65
N SER A 7 32.47 -2.91 -43.84
CA SER A 7 32.49 -1.69 -43.01
C SER A 7 31.20 -0.89 -43.12
N VAL A 8 30.65 -0.71 -44.32
CA VAL A 8 29.36 -0.01 -44.52
C VAL A 8 28.23 -0.73 -43.80
N ILE A 9 28.16 -2.07 -43.91
CA ILE A 9 27.14 -2.86 -43.21
C ILE A 9 27.27 -2.71 -41.69
N VAL A 10 28.49 -2.81 -41.16
CA VAL A 10 28.74 -2.64 -39.71
C VAL A 10 28.30 -1.26 -39.24
N VAL A 11 28.61 -0.20 -39.98
CA VAL A 11 28.18 1.17 -39.65
C VAL A 11 26.65 1.28 -39.67
N LEU A 12 25.98 0.75 -40.69
CA LEU A 12 24.51 0.77 -40.78
C LEU A 12 23.85 0.01 -39.62
N ILE A 13 24.40 -1.14 -39.22
CA ILE A 13 23.91 -1.90 -38.06
C ILE A 13 24.08 -1.08 -36.78
N VAL A 14 25.24 -0.45 -36.57
CA VAL A 14 25.47 0.41 -35.39
C VAL A 14 24.50 1.59 -35.37
N VAL A 15 24.30 2.28 -36.50
CA VAL A 15 23.35 3.39 -36.60
C VAL A 15 21.91 2.93 -36.30
N ALA A 16 21.49 1.79 -36.84
CA ALA A 16 20.17 1.23 -36.58
C ALA A 16 19.97 0.87 -35.10
N LEU A 17 21.00 0.29 -34.46
CA LEU A 17 20.95 -0.04 -33.03
C LEU A 17 20.88 1.22 -32.15
N VAL A 18 21.61 2.29 -32.50
CA VAL A 18 21.55 3.57 -31.79
C VAL A 18 20.19 4.24 -31.99
N ALA A 19 19.65 4.26 -33.22
CA ALA A 19 18.32 4.82 -33.49
C ALA A 19 17.22 4.06 -32.72
N PHE A 20 17.33 2.73 -32.65
CA PHE A 20 16.43 1.90 -31.86
C PHE A 20 16.57 2.17 -30.35
N ASP A 21 17.79 2.28 -29.80
CA ASP A 21 18.02 2.66 -28.40
C ASP A 21 17.35 4.01 -28.08
N LEU A 22 17.60 5.03 -28.90
CA LEU A 22 17.01 6.36 -28.72
C LEU A 22 15.49 6.33 -28.81
N PHE A 23 14.94 5.60 -29.77
CA PHE A 23 13.49 5.43 -29.91
C PHE A 23 12.88 4.77 -28.67
N MET A 24 13.44 3.64 -28.21
CA MET A 24 12.95 2.93 -27.03
C MET A 24 13.05 3.80 -25.77
N ARG A 25 14.18 4.50 -25.58
CA ARG A 25 14.38 5.43 -24.46
C ARG A 25 13.38 6.59 -24.49
N SER A 26 13.09 7.14 -25.66
CA SER A 26 12.10 8.22 -25.78
C SER A 26 10.68 7.83 -25.36
N GLN A 27 10.35 6.52 -25.34
CA GLN A 27 9.03 6.05 -24.91
C GLN A 27 8.86 6.08 -23.39
N TYR A 28 9.92 5.88 -22.60
CA TYR A 28 9.80 5.71 -21.13
C TYR A 28 10.65 6.69 -20.30
N GLU A 29 11.78 7.18 -20.81
CA GLU A 29 12.66 8.07 -20.04
C GLU A 29 11.98 9.38 -19.62
N PRO A 30 11.18 10.06 -20.48
CA PRO A 30 10.46 11.27 -20.07
C PRO A 30 9.53 11.03 -18.87
N THR A 31 8.85 9.89 -18.84
CA THR A 31 7.95 9.51 -17.73
C THR A 31 8.75 9.22 -16.46
N LEU A 32 9.84 8.46 -16.55
CA LEU A 32 10.69 8.17 -15.38
C LEU A 32 11.39 9.42 -14.85
N ASP A 33 11.83 10.32 -15.73
CA ASP A 33 12.44 11.59 -15.33
C ASP A 33 11.42 12.52 -14.68
N ALA A 34 10.20 12.59 -15.22
CA ALA A 34 9.10 13.31 -14.58
C ALA A 34 8.79 12.75 -13.19
N GLN A 35 8.72 11.42 -13.03
CA GLN A 35 8.52 10.77 -11.72
C GLN A 35 9.65 11.11 -10.73
N ARG A 36 10.92 11.07 -11.17
CA ARG A 36 12.07 11.44 -10.35
C ARG A 36 11.99 12.90 -9.91
N GLN A 37 11.72 13.81 -10.85
CA GLN A 37 11.58 15.23 -10.57
C GLN A 37 10.41 15.49 -9.62
N ASP A 38 9.31 14.77 -9.79
CA ASP A 38 8.13 14.87 -8.95
C ASP A 38 8.42 14.48 -7.49
N VAL A 39 9.05 13.33 -7.25
CA VAL A 39 9.40 12.92 -5.87
C VAL A 39 10.44 13.84 -5.26
N VAL A 40 11.41 14.35 -6.03
CA VAL A 40 12.38 15.34 -5.56
C VAL A 40 11.67 16.64 -5.13
N ALA A 41 10.83 17.18 -6.02
CA ALA A 41 10.16 18.46 -5.81
C ALA A 41 9.14 18.44 -4.65
N HIS A 42 8.56 17.27 -4.36
CA HIS A 42 7.49 17.13 -3.36
C HIS A 42 7.94 16.39 -2.09
N LEU A 43 9.23 16.13 -1.90
CA LEU A 43 9.74 15.44 -0.71
C LEU A 43 9.36 16.16 0.58
N ASP A 44 9.57 17.48 0.66
CA ASP A 44 9.26 18.24 1.88
C ASP A 44 7.74 18.32 2.13
N LEU A 45 6.93 18.35 1.07
CA LEU A 45 5.47 18.24 1.20
C LEU A 45 5.10 16.87 1.78
N PHE A 46 5.66 15.78 1.24
CA PHE A 46 5.41 14.43 1.73
C PHE A 46 5.79 14.28 3.21
N CYS A 47 6.95 14.79 3.61
CA CYS A 47 7.42 14.72 4.99
C CYS A 47 6.53 15.51 5.96
N ARG A 48 6.15 16.74 5.58
CA ARG A 48 5.23 17.56 6.38
C ARG A 48 3.85 16.92 6.52
N GLU A 49 3.30 16.35 5.45
CA GLU A 49 2.00 15.69 5.51
C GLU A 49 2.08 14.35 6.26
N GLN A 50 3.22 13.63 6.24
CA GLN A 50 3.45 12.51 7.16
C GLN A 50 3.43 12.94 8.63
N GLU A 51 4.10 14.03 8.97
CA GLU A 51 4.13 14.55 10.34
C GLU A 51 2.75 14.99 10.83
N LYS A 52 2.00 15.72 9.99
CA LYS A 52 0.62 16.12 10.31
C LYS A 52 -0.32 14.93 10.46
N LEU A 53 -0.13 13.87 9.68
CA LEU A 53 -0.89 12.64 9.79
C LEU A 53 -0.53 11.89 11.08
N ALA A 54 0.78 11.78 11.36
CA ALA A 54 1.29 11.12 12.54
C ALA A 54 0.80 11.75 13.84
N ALA A 55 0.57 13.07 13.86
CA ALA A 55 0.06 13.78 15.02
C ALA A 55 -1.40 13.43 15.39
N ASP A 56 -2.13 12.69 14.55
CA ASP A 56 -3.47 12.23 14.90
C ASP A 56 -3.41 11.24 16.09
N PRO A 57 -4.23 11.43 17.15
CA PRO A 57 -4.19 10.60 18.35
C PRO A 57 -4.31 9.09 18.08
N TRP A 58 -4.99 8.69 17.00
CA TRP A 58 -5.14 7.28 16.63
C TRP A 58 -3.79 6.55 16.47
N PHE A 59 -2.75 7.22 15.97
CA PHE A 59 -1.41 6.62 15.83
C PHE A 59 -0.68 6.42 17.16
N HIS A 60 -1.14 7.08 18.23
CA HIS A 60 -0.47 7.12 19.53
C HIS A 60 -1.20 6.30 20.61
N GLU A 61 -2.35 5.70 20.30
CA GLU A 61 -3.05 4.83 21.25
C GLU A 61 -2.15 3.63 21.62
N PRO A 62 -1.99 3.32 22.92
CA PRO A 62 -1.17 2.21 23.36
C PRO A 62 -1.80 0.88 22.94
N ARG A 63 -0.98 -0.04 22.42
CA ARG A 63 -1.44 -1.34 21.93
C ARG A 63 -0.48 -2.43 22.41
N PRO A 64 -1.00 -3.53 22.99
CA PRO A 64 -0.16 -4.64 23.45
C PRO A 64 0.45 -5.37 22.27
N GLU A 65 1.72 -5.74 22.38
CA GLU A 65 2.41 -6.49 21.34
C GLU A 65 1.73 -7.85 21.11
N GLY A 66 1.44 -8.16 19.85
CA GLY A 66 0.83 -9.43 19.49
C GLY A 66 0.40 -9.50 18.03
N ASP A 67 0.49 -10.69 17.44
CA ASP A 67 0.03 -10.93 16.07
C ASP A 67 -1.39 -11.53 16.08
N ALA A 68 -2.32 -10.84 15.42
CA ALA A 68 -3.69 -11.30 15.20
C ALA A 68 -3.79 -12.36 14.09
N GLY A 69 -2.72 -12.61 13.32
CA GLY A 69 -2.64 -13.57 12.22
C GLY A 69 -3.21 -14.96 12.55
N PRO A 70 -2.81 -15.64 13.65
CA PRO A 70 -3.34 -16.95 14.02
C PRO A 70 -4.87 -17.01 14.19
N VAL A 71 -5.49 -15.85 14.49
CA VAL A 71 -6.92 -15.74 14.73
C VAL A 71 -7.63 -15.28 13.45
N LEU A 72 -7.25 -14.12 12.93
CA LEU A 72 -7.91 -13.51 11.77
C LEU A 72 -7.71 -14.32 10.48
N ASN A 73 -6.52 -14.89 10.25
CA ASN A 73 -6.27 -15.66 9.02
C ASN A 73 -7.10 -16.94 8.96
N ALA A 74 -7.49 -17.49 10.11
CA ALA A 74 -8.38 -18.64 10.20
C ALA A 74 -9.86 -18.27 10.00
N TRP A 75 -10.27 -17.03 10.30
CA TRP A 75 -11.68 -16.62 10.27
C TRP A 75 -12.12 -15.97 8.97
N VAL A 76 -11.24 -15.24 8.29
CA VAL A 76 -11.58 -14.47 7.09
C VAL A 76 -11.77 -15.36 5.87
N HIS A 77 -12.62 -14.91 4.95
CA HIS A 77 -12.57 -15.41 3.57
C HIS A 77 -11.28 -14.91 2.91
N TRP A 78 -10.61 -15.77 2.15
CA TRP A 78 -9.49 -15.40 1.30
C TRP A 78 -9.91 -15.39 -0.16
N GLU A 79 -9.57 -14.34 -0.89
CA GLU A 79 -9.89 -14.25 -2.32
C GLU A 79 -9.32 -15.43 -3.10
N ASN A 80 -9.98 -15.84 -4.19
CA ASN A 80 -9.57 -16.99 -4.98
C ASN A 80 -8.10 -16.86 -5.45
N PRO A 81 -7.29 -17.93 -5.37
CA PRO A 81 -7.65 -19.33 -5.06
C PRO A 81 -7.66 -19.70 -3.56
N GLY A 82 -7.74 -18.73 -2.65
CA GLY A 82 -7.78 -18.97 -1.21
C GLY A 82 -9.06 -19.65 -0.68
N PRO A 83 -9.05 -20.12 0.58
CA PRO A 83 -10.20 -20.76 1.18
C PRO A 83 -11.37 -19.79 1.40
N GLN A 84 -12.57 -20.35 1.31
CA GLN A 84 -13.79 -19.66 1.73
C GLN A 84 -13.81 -19.47 3.25
N MET A 85 -14.61 -18.50 3.71
CA MET A 85 -14.85 -18.31 5.14
C MET A 85 -15.39 -19.60 5.78
N PRO A 86 -14.81 -20.10 6.88
CA PRO A 86 -15.36 -21.25 7.59
C PRO A 86 -16.81 -21.04 8.01
N ALA A 87 -17.59 -22.11 8.05
CA ALA A 87 -19.01 -22.06 8.43
C ALA A 87 -19.22 -21.64 9.89
N ASP A 88 -18.25 -21.92 10.74
CA ASP A 88 -18.20 -21.57 12.17
C ASP A 88 -17.45 -20.26 12.45
N SER A 89 -16.99 -19.55 11.42
CA SER A 89 -16.31 -18.27 11.58
C SER A 89 -17.22 -17.26 12.28
N PRO A 90 -16.71 -16.50 13.29
CA PRO A 90 -17.48 -15.44 13.93
C PRO A 90 -17.80 -14.29 12.97
N LEU A 91 -17.18 -14.27 11.78
CA LEU A 91 -17.43 -13.27 10.75
C LEU A 91 -18.66 -13.58 9.87
N GLN A 92 -19.30 -14.74 10.05
CA GLN A 92 -20.54 -15.08 9.35
C GLN A 92 -21.67 -14.17 9.80
N LEU A 93 -22.26 -13.43 8.86
CA LEU A 93 -23.44 -12.61 9.11
C LEU A 93 -24.73 -13.43 8.94
N PRO A 94 -25.76 -13.20 9.78
CA PRO A 94 -27.11 -13.68 9.53
C PRO A 94 -27.65 -13.21 8.17
N ALA A 95 -28.47 -14.04 7.52
CA ALA A 95 -28.95 -13.76 6.15
C ALA A 95 -29.64 -12.40 6.00
N HIS A 96 -30.43 -11.98 6.99
CA HIS A 96 -31.14 -10.70 6.99
C HIS A 96 -30.21 -9.48 7.08
N LEU A 97 -28.95 -9.66 7.48
CA LEU A 97 -27.94 -8.59 7.55
C LEU A 97 -26.99 -8.59 6.34
N LYS A 98 -27.15 -9.52 5.39
CA LYS A 98 -26.35 -9.57 4.14
C LYS A 98 -26.87 -8.63 3.04
N GLU A 99 -27.92 -7.86 3.33
CA GLU A 99 -28.46 -6.89 2.38
C GLU A 99 -27.44 -5.77 2.09
N LYS A 100 -27.33 -5.39 0.81
CA LYS A 100 -26.45 -4.30 0.37
C LYS A 100 -27.07 -2.94 0.69
N LYS A 101 -27.07 -2.57 1.97
CA LYS A 101 -27.45 -1.25 2.46
C LYS A 101 -26.23 -0.47 2.95
N THR A 102 -26.24 0.82 2.65
CA THR A 102 -25.31 1.82 3.20
C THR A 102 -25.44 1.91 4.71
N LEU A 103 -24.47 2.56 5.35
CA LEU A 103 -24.47 2.78 6.79
C LEU A 103 -25.68 3.64 7.21
N GLU A 104 -25.99 4.67 6.42
CA GLU A 104 -27.07 5.61 6.64
C GLU A 104 -28.44 4.92 6.53
N GLU A 105 -28.62 4.05 5.53
CA GLU A 105 -29.82 3.23 5.38
C GLU A 105 -29.99 2.25 6.54
N TRP A 106 -28.91 1.58 6.98
CA TRP A 106 -28.98 0.72 8.16
C TRP A 106 -29.24 1.51 9.45
N PHE A 107 -28.69 2.72 9.58
CA PHE A 107 -28.96 3.59 10.72
C PHE A 107 -30.45 3.97 10.79
N ALA A 108 -31.05 4.29 9.65
CA ALA A 108 -32.47 4.63 9.55
C ALA A 108 -33.41 3.42 9.71
N ALA A 109 -33.00 2.24 9.21
CA ALA A 109 -33.81 1.03 9.23
C ALA A 109 -33.89 0.36 10.62
N ASP A 110 -33.03 0.77 11.55
CA ASP A 110 -32.99 0.23 12.92
C ASP A 110 -32.96 -1.32 12.97
N PRO A 111 -31.96 -1.99 12.34
CA PRO A 111 -31.92 -3.45 12.27
C PRO A 111 -31.80 -4.09 13.66
N ASP A 112 -32.36 -5.28 13.81
CA ASP A 112 -32.11 -6.13 14.97
C ASP A 112 -30.66 -6.67 14.90
N LEU A 113 -29.85 -6.29 15.89
CA LEU A 113 -28.45 -6.69 16.02
C LEU A 113 -28.23 -7.62 17.24
N SER A 114 -29.30 -8.04 17.91
CA SER A 114 -29.22 -8.84 19.14
C SER A 114 -28.58 -10.23 18.93
N SER A 115 -28.64 -10.74 17.70
CA SER A 115 -27.99 -12.01 17.32
C SER A 115 -26.48 -11.89 17.09
N LEU A 116 -25.94 -10.67 16.94
CA LEU A 116 -24.52 -10.45 16.70
C LEU A 116 -23.74 -10.42 18.00
N ARG A 117 -22.61 -11.15 18.00
CA ARG A 117 -21.67 -11.22 19.11
C ARG A 117 -20.39 -10.47 18.75
N PHE A 118 -20.11 -9.38 19.44
CA PHE A 118 -18.99 -8.47 19.16
C PHE A 118 -17.76 -8.71 20.05
N GLU A 119 -17.81 -9.71 20.92
CA GLU A 119 -16.75 -10.04 21.87
C GLU A 119 -15.41 -10.30 21.16
N TRP A 120 -15.45 -10.92 19.97
CA TRP A 120 -14.25 -11.17 19.18
C TRP A 120 -13.51 -9.88 18.79
N MET A 121 -14.22 -8.77 18.52
CA MET A 121 -13.59 -7.48 18.20
C MET A 121 -12.84 -6.93 19.42
N ARG A 122 -13.41 -7.13 20.61
CA ARG A 122 -12.75 -6.76 21.86
C ARG A 122 -11.54 -7.64 22.13
N GLU A 123 -11.61 -8.93 21.85
CA GLU A 123 -10.47 -9.84 21.94
C GLU A 123 -9.31 -9.41 21.04
N LEU A 124 -9.59 -8.85 19.86
CA LEU A 124 -8.55 -8.37 18.96
C LEU A 124 -7.68 -7.27 19.56
N GLN A 125 -8.19 -6.51 20.56
CA GLN A 125 -7.43 -5.47 21.24
C GLN A 125 -6.16 -5.96 21.95
N ARG A 126 -5.96 -7.27 22.07
CA ARG A 126 -4.75 -7.88 22.62
C ARG A 126 -3.58 -7.98 21.62
N PHE A 127 -3.77 -7.53 20.38
CA PHE A 127 -2.78 -7.61 19.30
C PHE A 127 -2.40 -6.21 18.81
N ASP A 128 -1.20 -6.03 18.25
CA ASP A 128 -0.78 -4.76 17.65
C ASP A 128 -0.59 -4.82 16.14
N ARG A 129 -0.63 -6.03 15.55
CA ARG A 129 -0.45 -6.26 14.12
C ARG A 129 -1.27 -7.43 13.62
N TRP A 130 -1.42 -7.49 12.30
CA TRP A 130 -2.01 -8.62 11.60
C TRP A 130 -1.06 -9.06 10.49
N ASP A 131 -0.27 -10.10 10.76
CA ASP A 131 0.62 -10.67 9.75
C ASP A 131 -0.16 -11.60 8.81
N ILE A 132 -0.53 -11.07 7.64
CA ILE A 132 -1.27 -11.79 6.60
C ILE A 132 -0.39 -12.75 5.78
N ALA A 133 0.90 -12.85 6.09
CA ALA A 133 1.84 -13.75 5.43
C ALA A 133 2.19 -14.98 6.31
N ARG A 134 1.73 -15.02 7.57
CA ARG A 134 1.99 -16.11 8.52
C ARG A 134 0.71 -16.77 9.01
N ASN A 135 0.83 -17.97 9.58
CA ASN A 135 -0.31 -18.66 10.21
C ASN A 135 -1.50 -18.84 9.26
N LEU A 136 -1.22 -19.11 7.99
CA LEU A 136 -2.22 -19.20 6.94
C LEU A 136 -2.91 -20.57 6.96
N PRO A 137 -4.21 -20.62 6.64
CA PRO A 137 -4.93 -21.89 6.46
C PRO A 137 -4.58 -22.61 5.15
N PHE A 138 -3.67 -22.05 4.35
CA PHE A 138 -3.19 -22.61 3.08
C PHE A 138 -1.70 -22.32 2.89
N ARG A 139 -1.09 -22.97 1.91
CA ARG A 139 0.28 -22.68 1.50
C ARG A 139 0.26 -21.70 0.33
N HIS A 140 1.08 -20.66 0.39
CA HIS A 140 1.32 -19.83 -0.78
C HIS A 140 1.94 -20.65 -1.91
N ALA A 141 1.61 -20.28 -3.15
CA ALA A 141 2.39 -20.71 -4.29
C ALA A 141 3.82 -20.15 -4.16
N GLU A 142 4.81 -20.95 -4.54
CA GLU A 142 6.20 -20.52 -4.64
C GLU A 142 6.62 -20.50 -6.11
N PRO A 143 7.23 -19.40 -6.60
CA PRO A 143 7.54 -18.16 -5.87
C PRO A 143 6.28 -17.33 -5.52
N TYR A 144 6.36 -16.54 -4.45
CA TYR A 144 5.26 -15.71 -3.95
C TYR A 144 5.00 -14.54 -4.90
N ASN A 145 3.76 -14.38 -5.37
CA ASN A 145 3.36 -13.27 -6.22
C ASN A 145 2.26 -12.47 -5.52
N MET A 146 2.58 -11.29 -4.99
CA MET A 146 1.60 -10.45 -4.28
C MET A 146 0.40 -10.04 -5.13
N MET A 147 0.56 -9.97 -6.45
CA MET A 147 -0.51 -9.59 -7.37
C MET A 147 -1.55 -10.68 -7.58
N THR A 148 -1.19 -11.94 -7.30
CA THR A 148 -2.07 -13.11 -7.49
C THR A 148 -2.22 -13.96 -6.24
N ALA A 149 -1.50 -13.64 -5.17
CA ALA A 149 -1.61 -14.31 -3.90
C ALA A 149 -3.01 -14.06 -3.33
N PRO A 150 -3.67 -15.08 -2.75
CA PRO A 150 -4.89 -14.86 -2.00
C PRO A 150 -4.68 -13.79 -0.94
N VAL A 151 -5.53 -12.77 -0.94
CA VAL A 151 -5.56 -11.73 0.09
C VAL A 151 -6.79 -11.92 0.98
N PRO A 152 -6.76 -11.48 2.25
CA PRO A 152 -7.95 -11.46 3.09
C PRO A 152 -9.04 -10.63 2.43
N ASN A 153 -10.25 -11.16 2.37
CA ASN A 153 -11.42 -10.40 1.95
C ASN A 153 -11.90 -9.53 3.12
N PHE A 154 -11.59 -8.23 3.04
CA PHE A 154 -11.91 -7.26 4.07
C PHE A 154 -13.39 -6.85 4.12
N ILE A 155 -14.24 -7.28 3.17
CA ILE A 155 -15.65 -6.89 3.11
C ILE A 155 -16.37 -7.29 4.40
N ALA A 156 -16.14 -8.50 4.91
CA ALA A 156 -16.76 -8.95 6.15
C ALA A 156 -16.37 -8.03 7.33
N LEU A 157 -15.10 -7.63 7.42
CA LEU A 157 -14.61 -6.74 8.48
C LEU A 157 -15.26 -5.34 8.40
N LEU A 158 -15.45 -4.80 7.19
CA LEU A 158 -16.16 -3.55 6.95
C LEU A 158 -17.65 -3.61 7.30
N GLU A 159 -18.29 -4.76 7.10
CA GLU A 159 -19.70 -4.96 7.48
C GLU A 159 -19.84 -5.10 9.00
N TRP A 160 -18.94 -5.85 9.65
CA TRP A 160 -18.93 -6.00 11.10
C TRP A 160 -18.65 -4.69 11.84
N SER A 161 -17.73 -3.85 11.34
CA SER A 161 -17.49 -2.53 11.93
C SER A 161 -18.72 -1.63 11.84
N LYS A 162 -19.43 -1.66 10.69
CA LYS A 162 -20.70 -0.95 10.52
C LYS A 162 -21.72 -1.38 11.58
N PHE A 163 -21.95 -2.69 11.73
CA PHE A 163 -22.91 -3.18 12.72
C PHE A 163 -22.45 -2.94 14.16
N ARG A 164 -21.14 -3.01 14.44
CA ARG A 164 -20.59 -2.73 15.78
C ARG A 164 -20.86 -1.30 16.22
N LEU A 165 -20.64 -0.33 15.32
CA LEU A 165 -20.89 1.08 15.56
C LEU A 165 -22.38 1.38 15.73
N LEU A 166 -23.23 0.80 14.87
CA LEU A 166 -24.69 0.89 14.99
C LEU A 166 -25.18 0.34 16.33
N HIS A 167 -24.70 -0.84 16.71
CA HIS A 167 -25.02 -1.46 17.99
C HIS A 167 -24.61 -0.55 19.16
N GLY A 168 -23.38 -0.05 19.17
CA GLY A 168 -22.90 0.87 20.21
C GLY A 168 -23.71 2.17 20.29
N ALA A 169 -24.09 2.75 19.15
CA ALA A 169 -24.94 3.93 19.12
C ALA A 169 -26.33 3.68 19.73
N LYS A 170 -26.94 2.51 19.46
CA LYS A 170 -28.26 2.13 19.99
C LYS A 170 -28.24 1.77 21.47
N THR A 171 -27.21 1.05 21.92
CA THR A 171 -27.12 0.55 23.30
C THR A 171 -26.47 1.54 24.27
N GLY A 172 -26.15 2.75 23.81
CA GLY A 172 -25.49 3.77 24.65
C GLY A 172 -24.02 3.47 24.94
N GLN A 173 -23.38 2.61 24.14
CA GLN A 173 -21.96 2.26 24.23
C GLN A 173 -21.16 2.65 22.97
N PRO A 174 -21.29 3.86 22.42
CA PRO A 174 -20.63 4.24 21.16
C PRO A 174 -19.12 4.35 21.31
N LEU A 175 -18.60 4.74 22.48
CA LEU A 175 -17.15 4.85 22.72
C LEU A 175 -16.45 3.49 22.68
N GLU A 176 -17.05 2.46 23.28
CA GLU A 176 -16.52 1.10 23.20
C GLU A 176 -16.54 0.58 21.76
N ALA A 177 -17.62 0.87 21.02
CA ALA A 177 -17.73 0.49 19.62
C ALA A 177 -16.68 1.16 18.74
N ALA A 178 -16.47 2.47 18.94
CA ALA A 178 -15.44 3.22 18.25
C ALA A 178 -14.04 2.65 18.56
N ARG A 179 -13.76 2.33 19.82
CA ARG A 179 -12.49 1.70 20.22
C ARG A 179 -12.26 0.36 19.51
N ASP A 180 -13.28 -0.51 19.46
CA ASP A 180 -13.20 -1.79 18.76
C ASP A 180 -12.92 -1.60 17.25
N VAL A 181 -13.62 -0.65 16.60
CA VAL A 181 -13.43 -0.38 15.16
C VAL A 181 -12.09 0.29 14.86
N ARG A 182 -11.63 1.25 15.69
CA ARG A 182 -10.31 1.87 15.56
C ARG A 182 -9.19 0.86 15.70
N HIS A 183 -9.37 -0.12 16.59
CA HIS A 183 -8.41 -1.19 16.76
C HIS A 183 -8.40 -2.13 15.54
N LEU A 184 -9.57 -2.49 14.98
CA LEU A 184 -9.62 -3.24 13.73
C LEU A 184 -9.00 -2.47 12.55
N ALA A 185 -9.20 -1.15 12.51
CA ALA A 185 -8.53 -0.28 11.54
C ALA A 185 -7.02 -0.31 11.71
N TRP A 186 -6.52 -0.28 12.95
CA TRP A 186 -5.10 -0.41 13.24
C TRP A 186 -4.52 -1.73 12.74
N LEU A 187 -5.18 -2.86 13.04
CA LEU A 187 -4.74 -4.17 12.57
C LEU A 187 -4.71 -4.25 11.04
N SER A 188 -5.70 -3.67 10.36
CA SER A 188 -5.75 -3.60 8.89
C SER A 188 -4.59 -2.77 8.32
N TYR A 189 -4.31 -1.61 8.92
CA TYR A 189 -3.15 -0.77 8.56
C TYR A 189 -1.82 -1.52 8.79
N ARG A 190 -1.70 -2.23 9.92
CA ARG A 190 -0.52 -3.01 10.32
C ARG A 190 -0.43 -4.40 9.66
N THR A 191 -1.11 -4.58 8.52
CA THR A 191 -0.74 -5.59 7.52
C THR A 191 0.44 -5.11 6.66
N ASP A 192 0.85 -3.85 6.80
CA ASP A 192 1.92 -3.19 6.04
C ASP A 192 1.69 -3.20 4.51
N THR A 193 0.44 -3.35 4.06
CA THR A 193 0.08 -3.26 2.62
C THR A 193 -0.72 -2.00 2.34
N ILE A 194 -0.70 -1.54 1.08
CA ILE A 194 -1.52 -0.38 0.68
C ILE A 194 -3.01 -0.68 0.79
N LEU A 195 -3.41 -1.92 0.46
CA LEU A 195 -4.77 -2.40 0.61
C LEU A 195 -5.21 -2.30 2.08
N GLY A 196 -4.38 -2.80 3.00
CA GLY A 196 -4.65 -2.70 4.44
C GLY A 196 -4.80 -1.27 4.94
N ALA A 197 -3.94 -0.35 4.48
CA ALA A 197 -4.04 1.07 4.80
C ALA A 197 -5.33 1.71 4.25
N MET A 198 -5.76 1.34 3.04
CA MET A 198 -7.03 1.80 2.46
C MET A 198 -8.24 1.30 3.25
N ILE A 199 -8.22 0.04 3.69
CA ILE A 199 -9.28 -0.53 4.54
C ILE A 199 -9.32 0.15 5.90
N ALA A 200 -8.16 0.42 6.52
CA ALA A 200 -8.09 1.19 7.76
C ALA A 200 -8.76 2.56 7.63
N ASN A 201 -8.46 3.30 6.55
CA ASN A 201 -9.10 4.59 6.28
C ASN A 201 -10.63 4.46 6.08
N ALA A 202 -11.09 3.38 5.41
CA ALA A 202 -12.52 3.12 5.23
C ALA A 202 -13.23 2.82 6.56
N LEU A 203 -12.60 2.04 7.46
CA LEU A 203 -13.11 1.76 8.81
C LEU A 203 -13.24 3.03 9.64
N LEU A 204 -12.21 3.89 9.64
CA LEU A 204 -12.23 5.20 10.33
C LEU A 204 -13.27 6.16 9.72
N ALA A 205 -13.51 6.08 8.41
CA ALA A 205 -14.57 6.84 7.76
C ALA A 205 -15.97 6.40 8.19
N GLN A 206 -16.21 5.10 8.44
CA GLN A 206 -17.47 4.62 9.00
C GLN A 206 -17.70 5.16 10.42
N GLU A 207 -16.66 5.17 11.27
CA GLU A 207 -16.73 5.76 12.60
C GLU A 207 -17.16 7.23 12.53
N ARG A 208 -16.49 8.03 11.69
CA ARG A 208 -16.84 9.45 11.47
C ARG A 208 -18.30 9.62 11.03
N LYS A 209 -18.78 8.76 10.13
CA LYS A 209 -20.17 8.81 9.66
C LYS A 209 -21.17 8.50 10.77
N VAL A 210 -20.95 7.46 11.57
CA VAL A 210 -21.85 7.16 12.70
C VAL A 210 -21.86 8.29 13.71
N HIS A 211 -20.69 8.85 14.03
CA HIS A 211 -20.61 10.02 14.91
C HIS A 211 -21.45 11.19 14.37
N ALA A 212 -21.39 11.48 13.06
CA ALA A 212 -22.16 12.54 12.43
C ALA A 212 -23.68 12.27 12.38
N LEU A 213 -24.09 11.00 12.35
CA LEU A 213 -25.51 10.60 12.36
C LEU A 213 -26.13 10.66 13.76
N MET A 214 -25.32 10.62 14.83
CA MET A 214 -25.83 10.71 16.19
C MET A 214 -26.25 12.13 16.57
N LYS A 215 -27.45 12.26 17.16
CA LYS A 215 -27.97 13.55 17.63
C LYS A 215 -27.14 14.16 18.77
N GLN A 216 -26.60 13.31 19.64
CA GLN A 216 -25.81 13.69 20.82
C GLN A 216 -24.65 12.70 21.01
N PRO A 217 -23.59 12.78 20.19
CA PRO A 217 -22.41 11.94 20.39
C PRO A 217 -21.74 12.30 21.74
N PRO A 218 -21.17 11.32 22.49
CA PRO A 218 -20.48 11.63 23.73
C PRO A 218 -19.31 12.60 23.51
N ALA A 219 -19.13 13.56 24.42
CA ALA A 219 -18.11 14.61 24.28
C ALA A 219 -16.66 14.07 24.17
N GLY A 220 -16.38 12.89 24.73
CA GLY A 220 -15.07 12.23 24.63
C GLY A 220 -14.83 11.48 23.31
N TRP A 221 -15.82 11.41 22.41
CA TRP A 221 -15.69 10.72 21.14
C TRP A 221 -15.19 11.67 20.06
N THR A 222 -13.92 11.55 19.65
CA THR A 222 -13.33 12.37 18.59
C THR A 222 -12.85 11.50 17.43
N PRO A 223 -13.69 11.19 16.43
CA PRO A 223 -13.27 10.44 15.24
C PRO A 223 -12.20 11.18 14.44
N MET A 224 -11.42 10.43 13.66
CA MET A 224 -10.49 11.02 12.69
C MET A 224 -11.26 11.92 11.69
N SER A 225 -10.77 13.14 11.50
CA SER A 225 -11.40 14.12 10.60
C SER A 225 -11.35 13.65 9.14
N GLN A 226 -12.23 14.21 8.30
CA GLN A 226 -12.20 13.94 6.86
C GLN A 226 -10.86 14.35 6.24
N GLU A 227 -10.32 15.50 6.64
CA GLU A 227 -9.01 15.99 6.19
C GLU A 227 -7.89 15.00 6.52
N GLN A 228 -7.87 14.45 7.74
CA GLN A 228 -6.87 13.45 8.12
C GLN A 228 -7.04 12.14 7.33
N GLY A 229 -8.27 11.70 7.06
CA GLY A 229 -8.51 10.53 6.20
C GLY A 229 -8.07 10.74 4.74
N ASP A 230 -8.24 11.95 4.20
CA ASP A 230 -7.75 12.30 2.87
C ASP A 230 -6.22 12.38 2.82
N ARG A 231 -5.61 12.97 3.85
CA ARG A 231 -4.15 12.98 4.05
C ARG A 231 -3.60 11.57 4.18
N MET A 232 -4.25 10.72 4.98
CA MET A 232 -3.91 9.31 5.14
C MET A 232 -3.83 8.63 3.78
N ARG A 233 -4.91 8.68 3.00
CA ARG A 233 -4.95 8.12 1.64
C ARG A 233 -3.84 8.67 0.75
N ALA A 234 -3.64 9.98 0.72
CA ALA A 234 -2.65 10.62 -0.14
C ALA A 234 -1.21 10.22 0.20
N VAL A 235 -0.86 10.20 1.48
CA VAL A 235 0.48 9.85 1.97
C VAL A 235 0.76 8.36 1.76
N PHE A 236 -0.19 7.46 2.04
CA PHE A 236 0.00 6.03 1.78
C PHE A 236 0.17 5.70 0.29
N TRP A 237 -0.57 6.37 -0.60
CA TRP A 237 -0.33 6.21 -2.03
C TRP A 237 1.04 6.74 -2.46
N ALA A 238 1.42 7.92 -1.97
CA ALA A 238 2.70 8.52 -2.31
C ALA A 238 3.91 7.72 -1.78
N SER A 239 3.79 7.03 -0.64
CA SER A 239 4.91 6.30 -0.03
C SER A 239 5.49 5.22 -0.94
N THR A 240 4.68 4.64 -1.83
CA THR A 240 5.12 3.71 -2.87
C THR A 240 6.06 4.37 -3.88
N SER A 241 5.77 5.62 -4.27
CA SER A 241 6.59 6.42 -5.19
C SER A 241 7.92 6.79 -4.54
N PHE A 242 7.86 7.24 -3.29
CA PHE A 242 9.06 7.60 -2.53
C PHE A 242 9.93 6.39 -2.16
N SER A 243 9.37 5.17 -2.15
CA SER A 243 10.12 3.94 -1.85
C SER A 243 10.58 3.18 -3.11
N SER A 244 10.11 3.57 -4.28
CA SER A 244 10.42 2.92 -5.57
C SER A 244 11.90 2.97 -5.93
N ILE A 245 12.38 1.96 -6.67
CA ILE A 245 13.75 1.94 -7.24
C ILE A 245 14.01 3.06 -8.26
N VAL A 246 12.96 3.73 -8.75
CA VAL A 246 13.07 4.89 -9.65
C VAL A 246 13.43 6.16 -8.88
N ALA A 247 13.03 6.27 -7.61
CA ALA A 247 13.32 7.44 -6.78
C ALA A 247 14.83 7.56 -6.53
N PRO A 248 15.40 8.78 -6.53
CA PRO A 248 16.78 8.99 -6.11
C PRO A 248 17.02 8.41 -4.70
N VAL A 249 18.14 7.73 -4.50
CA VAL A 249 18.42 6.95 -3.28
C VAL A 249 18.37 7.81 -2.02
N ASP A 250 18.88 9.04 -2.09
CA ASP A 250 18.87 10.04 -1.02
C ASP A 250 17.46 10.53 -0.70
N VAL A 251 16.64 10.81 -1.72
CA VAL A 251 15.22 11.16 -1.58
C VAL A 251 14.45 10.03 -0.91
N ALA A 252 14.63 8.80 -1.39
CA ALA A 252 13.95 7.63 -0.87
C ALA A 252 14.32 7.36 0.60
N ARG A 253 15.61 7.48 0.94
CA ARG A 253 16.09 7.37 2.32
C ARG A 253 15.47 8.43 3.22
N LYS A 254 15.53 9.71 2.81
CA LYS A 254 14.95 10.81 3.59
C LYS A 254 13.44 10.58 3.80
N ALA A 255 12.70 10.24 2.74
CA ALA A 255 11.26 10.00 2.80
C ALA A 255 10.86 8.90 3.79
N ARG A 256 11.63 7.81 3.90
CA ARG A 256 11.40 6.72 4.87
C ARG A 256 11.75 7.08 6.31
N SER A 257 12.53 8.14 6.51
CA SER A 257 12.88 8.68 7.83
C SER A 257 12.05 9.90 8.25
N CYS A 258 11.10 10.35 7.42
CA CYS A 258 10.33 11.56 7.71
C CYS A 258 9.31 11.35 8.83
N GLY A 259 9.26 12.30 9.76
CA GLY A 259 8.36 12.28 10.91
C GLY A 259 8.50 10.98 11.73
N SER A 260 7.35 10.34 12.01
CA SER A 260 7.28 9.05 12.70
C SER A 260 7.46 7.84 11.77
N ALA A 261 7.73 8.05 10.48
CA ALA A 261 7.87 7.00 9.47
C ALA A 261 6.66 6.05 9.38
N ILE A 262 5.44 6.54 9.69
CA ILE A 262 4.20 5.73 9.68
C ILE A 262 3.91 5.05 8.34
N THR A 263 4.40 5.59 7.22
CA THR A 263 4.17 4.98 5.90
C THR A 263 5.35 4.16 5.38
N ARG A 264 6.45 4.06 6.16
CA ARG A 264 7.68 3.38 5.75
C ARG A 264 7.43 1.92 5.34
N CYS A 265 6.79 1.14 6.21
CA CYS A 265 6.62 -0.29 5.95
C CYS A 265 5.68 -0.56 4.78
N THR A 266 4.57 0.16 4.69
CA THR A 266 3.69 0.12 3.51
C THR A 266 4.43 0.47 2.22
N GLY A 267 5.20 1.57 2.22
CA GLY A 267 5.98 1.98 1.05
C GLY A 267 7.02 0.93 0.65
N LEU A 268 7.74 0.36 1.62
CA LEU A 268 8.74 -0.68 1.40
C LEU A 268 8.14 -1.99 0.88
N VAL A 269 7.01 -2.43 1.41
CA VAL A 269 6.32 -3.66 0.96
C VAL A 269 5.94 -3.53 -0.52
N GLU A 270 5.23 -2.46 -0.90
CA GLU A 270 4.77 -2.26 -2.28
C GLU A 270 5.94 -2.05 -3.26
N ALA A 271 6.95 -1.25 -2.84
CA ALA A 271 8.13 -1.04 -3.65
C ALA A 271 8.97 -2.31 -3.81
N SER A 272 9.08 -3.13 -2.76
CA SER A 272 9.82 -4.39 -2.81
C SER A 272 9.13 -5.43 -3.68
N ASN A 273 7.80 -5.48 -3.69
CA ASN A 273 7.06 -6.33 -4.63
C ASN A 273 7.44 -6.00 -6.09
N SER A 274 7.38 -4.71 -6.46
CA SER A 274 7.73 -4.26 -7.81
C SER A 274 9.22 -4.45 -8.12
N ALA A 275 10.09 -4.10 -7.17
CA ALA A 275 11.54 -4.22 -7.32
C ALA A 275 11.96 -5.69 -7.47
N ARG A 276 11.40 -6.59 -6.68
CA ARG A 276 11.68 -8.03 -6.76
C ARG A 276 11.24 -8.58 -8.12
N TYR A 277 10.03 -8.25 -8.55
CA TYR A 277 9.52 -8.67 -9.86
C TYR A 277 10.47 -8.26 -11.01
N LEU A 278 10.96 -7.02 -10.98
CA LEU A 278 11.82 -6.47 -12.01
C LEU A 278 13.31 -6.75 -11.81
N GLN A 279 13.72 -7.41 -10.72
CA GLN A 279 15.13 -7.52 -10.34
C GLN A 279 16.05 -8.01 -11.46
N PRO A 280 15.74 -9.10 -12.20
CA PRO A 280 16.65 -9.61 -13.22
C PRO A 280 16.95 -8.61 -14.35
N VAL A 281 16.03 -7.67 -14.59
CA VAL A 281 16.11 -6.73 -15.72
C VAL A 281 16.46 -5.30 -15.28
N ALA A 282 16.08 -4.91 -14.06
CA ALA A 282 16.26 -3.55 -13.55
C ALA A 282 17.53 -3.40 -12.69
N GLU A 283 17.94 -4.42 -11.92
CA GLU A 283 19.07 -4.32 -10.98
C GLU A 283 20.37 -3.77 -11.59
N PRO A 284 20.77 -4.16 -12.83
CA PRO A 284 21.98 -3.60 -13.44
C PRO A 284 21.93 -2.07 -13.62
N SER A 285 20.74 -1.52 -13.90
CA SER A 285 20.54 -0.08 -14.11
C SER A 285 20.26 0.68 -12.81
N TYR A 286 19.81 -0.02 -11.76
CA TYR A 286 19.37 0.57 -10.48
C TYR A 286 20.12 0.00 -9.27
N ARG A 287 21.37 -0.46 -9.46
CA ARG A 287 22.15 -1.19 -8.42
C ARG A 287 22.17 -0.47 -7.07
N ALA A 288 22.34 0.84 -7.05
CA ALA A 288 22.37 1.63 -5.83
C ALA A 288 21.02 1.59 -5.07
N ALA A 289 19.90 1.62 -5.80
CA ALA A 289 18.56 1.55 -5.21
C ALA A 289 18.27 0.15 -4.65
N TYR A 290 18.64 -0.91 -5.36
CA TYR A 290 18.52 -2.29 -4.86
C TYR A 290 19.37 -2.53 -3.61
N ALA A 291 20.63 -2.05 -3.62
CA ALA A 291 21.49 -2.14 -2.45
C ALA A 291 20.92 -1.37 -1.25
N GLU A 292 20.26 -0.24 -1.49
CA GLU A 292 19.59 0.50 -0.42
C GLU A 292 18.36 -0.23 0.11
N LEU A 293 17.48 -0.77 -0.75
CA LEU A 293 16.35 -1.59 -0.32
C LEU A 293 16.79 -2.81 0.49
N GLN A 294 17.89 -3.47 0.10
CA GLN A 294 18.43 -4.59 0.86
C GLN A 294 18.88 -4.19 2.27
N LYS A 295 19.43 -2.98 2.46
CA LYS A 295 19.76 -2.48 3.81
C LYS A 295 18.51 -2.26 4.65
N GLU A 296 17.41 -1.82 4.05
CA GLU A 296 16.15 -1.58 4.77
C GLU A 296 15.56 -2.86 5.37
N LEU A 297 15.89 -4.04 4.81
CA LEU A 297 15.51 -5.33 5.38
C LEU A 297 16.14 -5.60 6.74
N ALA A 298 17.28 -4.96 7.06
CA ALA A 298 17.91 -5.07 8.37
C ALA A 298 17.13 -4.29 9.46
N THR A 299 16.26 -3.37 9.06
CA THR A 299 15.37 -2.62 9.96
C THR A 299 13.96 -3.19 9.83
N PRO A 300 13.57 -4.14 10.71
CA PRO A 300 12.40 -4.97 10.51
C PRO A 300 11.11 -4.14 10.46
N CYS A 301 10.22 -4.51 9.55
CA CYS A 301 8.83 -4.13 9.63
C CYS A 301 8.09 -5.04 10.61
N PRO A 302 6.96 -4.59 11.17
CA PRO A 302 6.20 -5.39 12.12
C PRO A 302 5.70 -6.73 11.55
N THR A 303 5.36 -6.76 10.26
CA THR A 303 4.96 -7.99 9.57
C THR A 303 6.10 -8.61 8.77
N SER A 304 5.96 -9.90 8.47
CA SER A 304 6.92 -10.64 7.64
C SER A 304 6.76 -10.41 6.13
N MET A 305 5.77 -9.61 5.69
CA MET A 305 5.45 -9.41 4.27
C MET A 305 6.65 -8.88 3.48
N LEU A 306 7.37 -7.89 4.01
CA LEU A 306 8.55 -7.31 3.35
C LEU A 306 9.63 -8.37 3.09
N THR A 307 9.94 -9.19 4.10
CA THR A 307 10.91 -10.29 3.99
C THR A 307 10.44 -11.36 3.02
N MET A 308 9.16 -11.77 3.11
CA MET A 308 8.57 -12.76 2.20
C MET A 308 8.69 -12.32 0.73
N LEU A 309 8.37 -11.06 0.43
CA LEU A 309 8.51 -10.49 -0.91
C LEU A 309 9.95 -10.51 -1.38
N TRP A 310 10.89 -10.06 -0.56
CA TRP A 310 12.28 -9.97 -0.98
C TRP A 310 12.92 -11.34 -1.21
N GLU A 311 12.70 -12.29 -0.29
CA GLU A 311 13.35 -13.60 -0.32
C GLU A 311 12.66 -14.59 -1.26
N ARG A 312 11.33 -14.56 -1.30
CA ARG A 312 10.51 -15.57 -1.99
C ARG A 312 9.66 -14.99 -3.11
N GLY A 313 9.71 -13.68 -3.34
CA GLY A 313 8.92 -13.03 -4.36
C GLY A 313 9.30 -13.49 -5.77
N VAL A 314 8.28 -13.55 -6.62
CA VAL A 314 8.38 -13.85 -8.05
C VAL A 314 9.20 -12.78 -8.77
N THR A 315 9.88 -13.20 -9.82
CA THR A 315 10.62 -12.37 -10.77
C THR A 315 10.00 -12.47 -12.16
N ILE A 316 10.34 -11.55 -13.05
CA ILE A 316 9.87 -11.58 -14.45
C ILE A 316 10.32 -12.83 -15.21
N ASP A 317 11.38 -13.51 -14.74
CA ASP A 317 11.89 -14.74 -15.36
C ASP A 317 11.15 -16.00 -14.92
N ASP A 318 10.37 -15.91 -13.84
CA ASP A 318 9.59 -17.04 -13.34
C ASP A 318 8.40 -17.30 -14.26
N ARG A 319 8.12 -18.58 -14.53
CA ARG A 319 6.97 -18.96 -15.36
C ARG A 319 5.68 -18.51 -14.67
N GLN A 320 4.96 -17.59 -15.31
CA GLN A 320 3.61 -17.22 -14.90
C GLN A 320 2.71 -18.47 -14.98
N PRO A 321 1.85 -18.71 -13.97
CA PRO A 321 0.83 -19.74 -14.08
C PRO A 321 -0.08 -19.45 -15.28
N THR A 322 -0.50 -20.52 -15.97
CA THR A 322 -1.34 -20.43 -17.17
C THR A 322 -2.64 -19.68 -16.84
N GLY A 323 -2.92 -18.58 -17.55
CA GLY A 323 -4.09 -17.72 -17.30
C GLY A 323 -3.84 -16.44 -16.48
N GLY A 324 -2.57 -16.09 -16.21
CA GLY A 324 -2.23 -14.79 -15.61
C GLY A 324 -2.63 -13.59 -16.48
N ALA A 325 -2.88 -12.44 -15.85
CA ALA A 325 -3.26 -11.19 -16.52
C ALA A 325 -2.12 -10.56 -17.36
N ILE A 326 -0.90 -11.08 -17.23
CA ILE A 326 0.27 -10.61 -17.97
C ILE A 326 0.37 -11.44 -19.27
N PRO A 327 0.35 -10.82 -20.46
CA PRO A 327 0.47 -11.54 -21.71
C PRO A 327 1.76 -12.36 -21.74
N GLU A 328 1.71 -13.58 -22.29
CA GLU A 328 2.91 -14.39 -22.47
C GLU A 328 3.96 -13.59 -23.23
N GLU A 329 5.20 -13.58 -22.72
CA GLU A 329 6.30 -12.95 -23.43
C GLU A 329 6.43 -13.58 -24.83
N PRO A 330 6.40 -12.75 -25.89
CA PRO A 330 6.60 -13.22 -27.25
C PRO A 330 7.91 -14.01 -27.35
N THR A 331 7.87 -15.16 -28.03
CA THR A 331 9.03 -16.07 -28.16
C THR A 331 10.28 -15.40 -28.72
N TRP A 332 10.12 -14.34 -29.54
CA TRP A 332 11.25 -13.57 -30.08
C TRP A 332 12.04 -12.79 -29.02
N MET A 333 11.40 -12.35 -27.92
CA MET A 333 12.11 -11.63 -26.85
C MET A 333 13.13 -12.51 -26.15
N ARG A 334 12.88 -13.82 -26.06
CA ARG A 334 13.82 -14.80 -25.48
C ARG A 334 15.09 -14.99 -26.33
N GLY A 335 15.05 -14.62 -27.61
CA GLY A 335 16.18 -14.73 -28.53
C GLY A 335 17.11 -13.52 -28.58
N LEU A 336 16.72 -12.39 -27.98
CA LEU A 336 17.53 -11.17 -27.99
C LEU A 336 18.68 -11.23 -26.96
N PRO A 337 19.79 -10.50 -27.19
CA PRO A 337 20.84 -10.32 -26.18
C PRO A 337 20.23 -9.71 -24.91
N ARG A 338 19.98 -10.57 -23.92
CA ARG A 338 19.19 -10.29 -22.71
C ARG A 338 19.56 -8.94 -22.07
N ARG A 339 20.86 -8.67 -21.95
CA ARG A 339 21.38 -7.43 -21.32
C ARG A 339 20.86 -6.13 -21.96
N HIS A 340 20.69 -6.07 -23.28
CA HIS A 340 20.21 -4.85 -23.94
C HIS A 340 18.68 -4.74 -23.87
N ALA A 341 17.95 -5.81 -24.15
CA ALA A 341 16.49 -5.81 -24.09
C ALA A 341 15.97 -5.56 -22.66
N SER A 342 16.62 -6.12 -21.65
CA SER A 342 16.25 -5.99 -20.24
C SER A 342 16.14 -4.54 -19.76
N LYS A 343 17.05 -3.65 -20.20
CA LYS A 343 16.99 -2.24 -19.80
C LYS A 343 15.70 -1.57 -20.29
N TYR A 344 15.29 -1.82 -21.52
CA TYR A 344 14.09 -1.22 -22.08
C TYR A 344 12.83 -1.83 -21.48
N ILE A 345 12.80 -3.16 -21.26
CA ILE A 345 11.70 -3.83 -20.57
C ILE A 345 11.50 -3.23 -19.17
N ALA A 346 12.59 -3.13 -18.39
CA ALA A 346 12.55 -2.51 -17.07
C ALA A 346 12.06 -1.06 -17.14
N GLY A 347 12.60 -0.26 -18.07
CA GLY A 347 12.23 1.15 -18.25
C GLY A 347 10.74 1.32 -18.57
N THR A 348 10.21 0.56 -19.53
CA THR A 348 8.80 0.59 -19.91
C THR A 348 7.88 0.13 -18.77
N LEU A 349 8.20 -0.98 -18.10
CA LEU A 349 7.38 -1.49 -16.99
C LEU A 349 7.36 -0.52 -15.80
N LEU A 350 8.50 0.10 -15.47
CA LEU A 350 8.58 1.13 -14.44
C LEU A 350 7.80 2.40 -14.81
N ALA A 351 7.79 2.79 -16.09
CA ALA A 351 7.04 3.96 -16.55
C ALA A 351 5.52 3.73 -16.48
N ILE A 352 5.05 2.51 -16.83
CA ILE A 352 3.62 2.15 -16.79
C ILE A 352 3.14 1.94 -15.35
N GLY A 353 3.90 1.20 -14.56
CA GLY A 353 3.54 0.86 -13.17
C GLY A 353 3.90 1.94 -12.15
N GLY A 354 4.50 3.04 -12.59
CA GLY A 354 5.02 4.06 -11.69
C GLY A 354 3.90 4.72 -10.88
N PRO A 355 3.93 4.60 -9.55
CA PRO A 355 2.88 5.17 -8.70
C PRO A 355 2.84 6.69 -8.81
N ASN A 356 1.64 7.24 -8.57
CA ASN A 356 1.33 8.64 -8.81
C ASN A 356 1.17 9.40 -7.48
N ILE A 357 1.90 10.51 -7.32
CA ILE A 357 1.83 11.40 -6.15
C ILE A 357 0.74 12.49 -6.28
N ASP A 358 -0.16 12.41 -7.27
CA ASP A 358 -1.21 13.40 -7.53
C ASP A 358 -2.14 13.63 -6.34
N LEU A 359 -2.45 12.59 -5.57
CA LEU A 359 -3.27 12.74 -4.36
C LEU A 359 -2.57 13.61 -3.32
N LEU A 360 -1.24 13.48 -3.18
CA LEU A 360 -0.44 14.32 -2.28
C LEU A 360 -0.42 15.77 -2.77
N LYS A 361 -0.24 15.99 -4.08
CA LYS A 361 -0.25 17.33 -4.69
C LYS A 361 -1.57 18.08 -4.51
N LYS A 362 -2.69 17.34 -4.44
CA LYS A 362 -4.04 17.87 -4.26
C LYS A 362 -4.39 18.22 -2.81
N LEU A 363 -3.56 17.87 -1.83
CA LEU A 363 -3.82 18.25 -0.44
C LEU A 363 -3.76 19.78 -0.28
N PRO A 364 -4.64 20.38 0.56
CA PRO A 364 -4.60 21.80 0.84
C PRO A 364 -3.22 22.22 1.36
N GLN A 365 -2.53 23.08 0.60
CA GLN A 365 -1.25 23.61 1.01
C GLN A 365 -1.51 24.84 1.89
N THR A 366 -1.26 24.70 3.19
CA THR A 366 -1.16 25.89 4.04
C THR A 366 -0.03 26.75 3.48
N PRO A 367 -0.26 28.03 3.15
CA PRO A 367 0.82 28.93 2.77
C PRO A 367 1.91 28.82 3.83
N ALA A 368 3.15 28.54 3.44
CA ALA A 368 4.25 28.57 4.38
C ALA A 368 4.17 29.93 5.07
N ALA A 369 4.00 29.94 6.40
CA ALA A 369 3.97 31.16 7.17
C ALA A 369 5.18 31.98 6.72
N ALA A 370 4.92 33.17 6.16
CA ALA A 370 5.96 34.00 5.57
C ALA A 370 7.09 34.08 6.60
N ALA A 371 8.30 33.67 6.19
CA ALA A 371 9.45 33.68 7.07
C ALA A 371 9.51 35.06 7.73
N PRO A 372 9.62 35.15 9.08
CA PRO A 372 9.65 36.43 9.76
C PRO A 372 10.74 37.27 9.11
N GLY A 373 10.32 38.36 8.44
CA GLY A 373 11.21 39.23 7.70
C GLY A 373 12.34 39.61 8.63
N SER A 374 13.57 39.27 8.23
CA SER A 374 14.77 39.64 8.95
C SER A 374 14.68 41.14 9.22
N ALA A 375 14.54 41.51 10.49
CA ALA A 375 14.52 42.90 10.90
C ALA A 375 15.85 43.51 10.45
N GLU A 376 15.76 44.30 9.38
CA GLU A 376 16.84 45.08 8.83
C GLU A 376 17.20 46.12 9.89
N THR A 377 18.29 45.86 10.62
CA THR A 377 18.86 46.82 11.56
C THR A 377 19.31 48.03 10.77
N GLN A 378 18.51 49.09 10.76
CA GLN A 378 18.93 50.39 10.22
C GLN A 378 20.04 51.00 11.10
N PRO A 379 21.01 51.69 10.48
CA PRO A 379 22.28 52.09 11.09
C PRO A 379 22.18 53.14 12.19
#